data_AF-A0A1Q8IP78-F1
#
_entry.id   AF-A0A1Q8IP78-F1
#
_cell.length_a   1.000
_cell.length_b   1.000
_cell.length_c   1.000
_cell.angle_alpha   90.00
_cell.angle_beta   90.00
_cell.angle_gamma   90.00
#
_symmetry.space_group_name_H-M   'P 1'
#
loop_
_entity.id
_entity.type
_entity.pdbx_description
1 polymer ?
#
loop_
_entity_poly.entity_id
_entity_poly.type
_entity_poly.pdbx_seq_one_letter_code
_entity_poly.pdbx_strand_id
1 'polypeptide(L)'
;MDRIEPAFGASGRAPRTAGFAASATSPAAAAADAYAVAPDDPAPVFRVRYSIGPRRPCPLTALRNAFGMKGDLSINGDFVTLHRSNNSEPRTFYRADIFDIEFRERRVGFDLHLSAHDIQHVSLKARNVAQAQRLVQALPAQMTARFAAERVALTTFPQRLAALTPVPWFTYALIALNVAIFFAMCASGVNAIRPDHAALLAWGSNFAPYTIADEPWRLLTSAFIHVGFVHLLSNMLVLWLLGRTTERLYGNPRFLALYLFAAVTGGITSLLVHPAVNSAGASGAIFGVAGAWLAFVLRYRRELPAELAARNRRAIVVFILFSLYSGLLQHRVDNADHIGGLLGGMLIGALLARPLAGDARERSSSASAIAASAAAMLSLGALAYPLTHLSPARLQEANFDRLLVELQPAQQKAVADARAWSRSRMASQLERDAASNRIITQILPEWDAIYAKVDSAPLPPHSRYLPLRAALLRYLDDNQRMYRLAAVLLAHPQELDAAAFAPIRALAQDAREQAAQIRQFAAQAHPK
;
A
#
# COMPACT_ATOMS: atom_id res chain seq x y z
N MET A 1 -39.36 -34.44 -54.86
CA MET A 1 -39.69 -33.55 -53.72
C MET A 1 -38.44 -32.73 -53.42
N ASP A 2 -37.98 -31.96 -54.41
CA ASP A 2 -38.45 -30.60 -54.77
C ASP A 2 -37.69 -29.57 -53.93
N ARG A 3 -36.63 -28.96 -54.51
CA ARG A 3 -36.65 -27.66 -55.24
C ARG A 3 -36.58 -26.51 -54.19
N ILE A 4 -35.68 -25.52 -54.19
CA ILE A 4 -35.18 -24.64 -55.27
C ILE A 4 -33.93 -23.88 -54.77
N GLU A 5 -32.84 -23.89 -55.54
CA GLU A 5 -32.04 -22.70 -55.90
C GLU A 5 -32.31 -22.44 -57.41
N PRO A 6 -31.81 -21.40 -58.11
CA PRO A 6 -31.56 -19.97 -57.80
C PRO A 6 -32.11 -19.05 -58.95
N ALA A 7 -32.02 -17.72 -58.88
CA ALA A 7 -32.03 -16.81 -60.05
C ALA A 7 -31.75 -15.34 -59.66
N PHE A 8 -30.60 -14.77 -60.04
CA PHE A 8 -30.31 -14.03 -61.29
C PHE A 8 -30.74 -12.55 -61.26
N GLY A 9 -29.78 -11.66 -61.59
CA GLY A 9 -30.08 -10.27 -61.94
C GLY A 9 -28.90 -9.31 -61.92
N ALA A 10 -27.83 -9.60 -62.66
CA ALA A 10 -26.88 -8.57 -63.06
C ALA A 10 -27.53 -7.67 -64.12
N SER A 11 -27.54 -6.35 -63.91
CA SER A 11 -27.57 -5.40 -65.03
C SER A 11 -26.87 -4.10 -64.60
N GLY A 12 -25.87 -3.72 -65.39
CA GLY A 12 -25.02 -2.59 -65.12
C GLY A 12 -25.62 -1.26 -65.54
N ARG A 13 -25.10 -0.19 -64.94
CA ARG A 13 -24.74 1.04 -65.64
C ARG A 13 -23.96 1.94 -64.67
N ALA A 14 -22.71 2.25 -65.05
CA ALA A 14 -22.06 3.47 -64.59
C ALA A 14 -22.94 4.68 -64.92
N PRO A 15 -22.95 5.71 -64.07
CA PRO A 15 -22.45 6.97 -64.61
C PRO A 15 -21.65 7.83 -63.61
N ARG A 16 -20.69 8.54 -64.22
CA ARG A 16 -20.28 9.91 -63.91
C ARG A 16 -19.42 10.14 -62.67
N THR A 17 -18.12 10.10 -62.97
CA THR A 17 -17.12 11.09 -62.57
C THR A 17 -17.73 12.48 -62.31
N ALA A 18 -17.81 12.84 -61.03
CA ALA A 18 -17.84 14.22 -60.58
C ALA A 18 -16.63 14.40 -59.67
N GLY A 19 -15.63 15.14 -60.17
CA GLY A 19 -14.46 15.50 -59.40
C GLY A 19 -14.86 16.40 -58.24
N PHE A 20 -14.60 15.95 -57.02
CA PHE A 20 -14.40 16.82 -55.88
C PHE A 20 -12.95 16.63 -55.45
N ALA A 21 -12.10 17.53 -55.92
CA ALA A 21 -10.77 17.73 -55.37
C ALA A 21 -10.95 18.22 -53.92
N ALA A 22 -10.94 17.29 -52.97
CA ALA A 22 -10.81 17.63 -51.56
C ALA A 22 -9.35 18.02 -51.33
N SER A 23 -9.07 19.33 -51.37
CA SER A 23 -7.77 19.87 -50.96
C SER A 23 -7.54 19.50 -49.49
N ALA A 24 -6.62 18.58 -49.25
CA ALA A 24 -6.12 18.27 -47.92
C ALA A 24 -5.24 19.44 -47.44
N THR A 25 -5.87 20.53 -47.01
CA THR A 25 -5.19 21.51 -46.15
C THR A 25 -5.12 20.92 -44.76
N SER A 26 -3.90 20.50 -44.38
CA SER A 26 -3.55 20.15 -43.01
C SER A 26 -4.06 21.24 -42.05
N PRO A 27 -4.56 20.90 -40.84
CA PRO A 27 -4.89 21.90 -39.81
C PRO A 27 -3.68 22.78 -39.42
N ALA A 28 -2.46 22.38 -39.81
CA ALA A 28 -1.25 23.18 -39.67
C ALA A 28 -1.16 24.36 -40.68
N ALA A 29 -1.81 24.25 -41.85
CA ALA A 29 -1.81 25.32 -42.86
C ALA A 29 -2.86 26.41 -42.55
N ALA A 30 -4.03 26.04 -42.02
CA ALA A 30 -5.06 27.02 -41.65
C ALA A 30 -4.74 27.83 -40.38
N ALA A 31 -3.73 27.41 -39.61
CA ALA A 31 -3.22 28.16 -38.46
C ALA A 31 -2.02 29.08 -38.80
N ALA A 32 -1.46 28.97 -40.02
CA ALA A 32 -0.33 29.79 -40.45
C ALA A 32 -0.74 31.21 -40.90
N ASP A 33 -1.97 31.37 -41.40
CA ASP A 33 -2.45 32.65 -41.95
C ASP A 33 -3.16 33.56 -40.93
N ALA A 34 -3.36 33.12 -39.69
CA ALA A 34 -4.08 33.92 -38.69
C ALA A 34 -3.20 34.89 -37.88
N TYR A 35 -1.87 34.81 -37.98
CA TYR A 35 -0.95 35.65 -37.20
C TYR A 35 0.37 35.93 -37.94
N ALA A 36 0.27 36.56 -39.11
CA ALA A 36 1.41 37.32 -39.62
C ALA A 36 1.69 38.46 -38.61
N VAL A 37 2.75 38.31 -37.81
CA VAL A 37 3.22 39.34 -36.89
C VAL A 37 3.60 40.56 -37.72
N ALA A 38 2.90 41.68 -37.52
CA ALA A 38 3.25 42.96 -38.11
C ALA A 38 4.68 43.34 -37.67
N PRO A 39 5.52 43.90 -38.55
CA PRO A 39 6.97 44.06 -38.34
C PRO A 39 7.39 45.01 -37.19
N ASP A 40 6.45 45.55 -36.41
CA ASP A 40 6.68 46.56 -35.36
C ASP A 40 6.25 46.15 -33.93
N ASP A 41 5.88 44.90 -33.67
CA ASP A 41 5.54 44.46 -32.30
C ASP A 41 6.83 44.27 -31.47
N PRO A 42 7.00 44.91 -30.29
CA PRO A 42 8.20 44.75 -29.47
C PRO A 42 8.44 43.27 -29.16
N ALA A 43 9.67 42.83 -29.43
CA ALA A 43 10.09 41.45 -29.24
C ALA A 43 9.62 40.88 -27.88
N PRO A 44 9.00 39.70 -27.84
CA PRO A 44 8.36 39.21 -26.63
C PRO A 44 9.41 38.94 -25.54
N VAL A 45 9.30 39.65 -24.42
CA VAL A 45 10.15 39.51 -23.23
C VAL A 45 9.43 38.72 -22.14
N PHE A 46 10.05 37.64 -21.68
CA PHE A 46 9.51 36.75 -20.67
C PHE A 46 10.35 36.75 -19.40
N ARG A 47 9.79 37.27 -18.29
CA ARG A 47 10.43 37.11 -16.98
C ARG A 47 10.40 35.66 -16.52
N VAL A 48 11.57 35.06 -16.31
CA VAL A 48 11.73 33.64 -15.99
C VAL A 48 12.74 33.44 -14.86
N ARG A 49 12.69 32.28 -14.20
CA ARG A 49 13.88 31.72 -13.55
C ARG A 49 14.49 30.66 -14.43
N TYR A 50 15.80 30.60 -14.57
CA TYR A 50 16.42 29.66 -15.48
C TYR A 50 17.67 29.00 -14.92
N SER A 51 18.00 27.83 -15.44
CA SER A 51 19.24 27.12 -15.20
C SER A 51 19.74 26.52 -16.50
N ILE A 52 21.06 26.60 -16.73
CA ILE A 52 21.72 25.99 -17.88
C ILE A 52 22.72 24.98 -17.34
N GLY A 53 22.75 23.78 -17.88
CA GLY A 53 23.70 22.74 -17.48
C GLY A 53 23.71 21.59 -18.48
N PRO A 54 24.55 20.56 -18.25
CA PRO A 54 24.57 19.39 -19.11
C PRO A 54 23.22 18.66 -19.10
N ARG A 55 22.81 18.08 -20.24
CA ARG A 55 21.53 17.35 -20.41
C ARG A 55 21.33 16.22 -19.38
N ARG A 56 22.42 15.64 -18.86
CA ARG A 56 22.41 14.76 -17.68
C ARG A 56 23.20 15.43 -16.56
N PRO A 57 22.54 16.05 -15.58
CA PRO A 57 23.25 16.73 -14.50
C PRO A 57 23.95 15.70 -13.60
N CYS A 58 25.22 15.95 -13.29
CA CYS A 58 25.90 15.30 -12.17
C CYS A 58 25.19 15.73 -10.86
N PRO A 59 25.13 14.91 -9.79
CA PRO A 59 24.35 15.22 -8.58
C PRO A 59 24.69 16.60 -7.96
N LEU A 60 25.97 16.99 -8.00
CA LEU A 60 26.45 18.29 -7.54
C LEU A 60 25.93 19.46 -8.38
N THR A 61 25.79 19.28 -9.70
CA THR A 61 25.26 20.29 -10.62
C THR A 61 23.76 20.46 -10.48
N ALA A 62 23.03 19.37 -10.17
CA ALA A 62 21.59 19.40 -9.91
C ALA A 62 21.24 20.23 -8.66
N LEU A 63 22.02 20.08 -7.58
CA LEU A 63 21.91 20.87 -6.36
C LEU A 63 22.16 22.37 -6.62
N ARG A 64 23.20 22.70 -7.40
CA ARG A 64 23.51 24.09 -7.78
C ARG A 64 22.41 24.73 -8.64
N ASN A 65 21.78 23.96 -9.52
CA ASN A 65 20.73 24.42 -10.43
C ASN A 65 19.34 24.50 -9.77
N ALA A 66 19.15 23.92 -8.57
CA ALA A 66 17.86 23.92 -7.86
C ALA A 66 17.36 25.33 -7.52
N PHE A 67 18.26 26.31 -7.39
CA PHE A 67 17.92 27.68 -6.99
C PHE A 67 17.56 28.63 -8.13
N GLY A 68 17.83 28.27 -9.40
CA GLY A 68 17.42 28.99 -10.63
C GLY A 68 17.74 30.50 -10.67
N MET A 69 18.56 30.93 -11.63
CA MET A 69 18.88 32.34 -11.83
C MET A 69 17.64 33.15 -12.23
N LYS A 70 17.45 34.34 -11.66
CA LYS A 70 16.37 35.26 -12.10
C LYS A 70 16.84 36.03 -13.33
N GLY A 71 15.98 36.13 -14.33
CA GLY A 71 16.30 36.85 -15.56
C GLY A 71 15.09 37.07 -16.46
N ASP A 72 15.35 37.72 -17.57
CA ASP A 72 14.37 37.93 -18.64
C ASP A 72 14.87 37.21 -19.91
N LEU A 73 13.97 36.52 -20.60
CA LEU A 73 14.24 35.87 -21.88
C LEU A 73 13.60 36.70 -22.98
N SER A 74 14.40 37.22 -23.90
CA SER A 74 13.93 37.96 -25.08
C SER A 74 14.17 37.15 -26.35
N ILE A 75 13.23 37.21 -27.29
CA ILE A 75 13.31 36.49 -28.56
C ILE A 75 13.29 37.51 -29.69
N ASN A 76 14.43 37.72 -30.35
CA ASN A 76 14.62 38.73 -31.39
C ASN A 76 15.01 38.05 -32.71
N GLY A 77 14.08 37.95 -33.67
CA GLY A 77 14.35 37.27 -34.95
C GLY A 77 14.92 35.87 -34.73
N ASP A 78 16.15 35.65 -35.18
CA ASP A 78 16.89 34.38 -35.09
C ASP A 78 17.57 34.12 -33.74
N PHE A 79 17.48 35.03 -32.77
CA PHE A 79 18.21 34.93 -31.51
C PHE A 79 17.29 34.80 -30.30
N VAL A 80 17.69 33.95 -29.35
CA VAL A 80 17.11 33.90 -28.00
C VAL A 80 18.16 34.38 -27.02
N THR A 81 17.84 35.42 -26.26
CA THR A 81 18.76 36.04 -25.31
C THR A 81 18.25 35.89 -23.88
N LEU A 82 19.10 35.36 -23.00
CA LEU A 82 18.87 35.25 -21.55
C LEU A 82 19.62 36.36 -20.82
N HIS A 83 18.87 37.35 -20.34
CA HIS A 83 19.36 38.47 -19.53
C HIS A 83 19.36 38.10 -18.06
N ARG A 84 20.49 38.29 -17.37
CA ARG A 84 20.55 38.08 -15.91
C ARG A 84 20.11 39.33 -15.14
N SER A 85 19.43 39.10 -14.03
CA SER A 85 18.99 40.17 -13.12
C SER A 85 20.14 40.90 -12.38
N ASN A 86 21.39 40.41 -12.45
CA ASN A 86 22.54 40.95 -11.72
C ASN A 86 23.62 41.58 -12.63
N ASN A 87 23.24 42.13 -13.79
CA ASN A 87 24.16 42.82 -14.71
C ASN A 87 25.33 41.98 -15.26
N SER A 88 25.26 40.64 -15.22
CA SER A 88 26.23 39.82 -15.98
C SER A 88 25.88 39.83 -17.46
N GLU A 89 26.88 39.57 -18.32
CA GLU A 89 26.68 39.50 -19.77
C GLU A 89 25.51 38.59 -20.15
N PRO A 90 24.62 39.06 -21.04
CA PRO A 90 23.50 38.28 -21.54
C PRO A 90 24.02 37.09 -22.36
N ARG A 91 23.38 35.94 -22.20
CA ARG A 91 23.69 34.77 -23.02
C ARG A 91 22.77 34.71 -24.21
N THR A 92 23.33 34.81 -25.41
CA THR A 92 22.60 34.76 -26.68
C THR A 92 22.85 33.44 -27.38
N PHE A 93 21.79 32.85 -27.92
CA PHE A 93 21.82 31.60 -28.68
C PHE A 93 21.06 31.76 -29.99
N TYR A 94 21.48 31.06 -31.04
CA TYR A 94 20.67 30.98 -32.25
C TYR A 94 19.45 30.10 -32.02
N ARG A 95 18.31 30.50 -32.58
CA ARG A 95 17.08 29.68 -32.60
C ARG A 95 17.31 28.37 -33.34
N ALA A 96 18.16 28.35 -34.36
CA ALA A 96 18.50 27.13 -35.07
C ALA A 96 19.19 26.08 -34.17
N ASP A 97 19.81 26.49 -33.07
CA ASP A 97 20.50 25.59 -32.14
C ASP A 97 19.59 25.04 -31.03
N ILE A 98 18.33 25.50 -30.97
CA ILE A 98 17.35 25.10 -29.96
C ILE A 98 16.50 23.95 -30.50
N PHE A 99 16.49 22.84 -29.77
CA PHE A 99 15.69 21.66 -30.11
C PHE A 99 15.14 20.96 -28.86
N ASP A 100 14.31 19.94 -29.07
CA ASP A 100 13.74 19.09 -28.02
C ASP A 100 13.01 19.89 -26.90
N ILE A 101 12.11 20.79 -27.29
CA ILE A 101 11.34 21.59 -26.33
C ILE A 101 10.37 20.71 -25.53
N GLU A 102 10.47 20.80 -24.21
CA GLU A 102 9.60 20.18 -23.23
C GLU A 102 8.79 21.23 -22.48
N PHE A 103 7.52 20.92 -22.23
CA PHE A 103 6.62 21.79 -21.47
C PHE A 103 5.90 20.99 -20.38
N ARG A 104 6.02 21.45 -19.14
CA ARG A 104 5.28 20.93 -17.98
C ARG A 104 4.85 22.04 -17.05
N GLU A 105 3.55 22.31 -17.00
CA GLU A 105 2.93 23.33 -16.15
C GLU A 105 3.55 24.73 -16.34
N ARG A 106 4.49 25.12 -15.48
CA ARG A 106 5.21 26.40 -15.51
C ARG A 106 6.65 26.27 -16.00
N ARG A 107 7.09 25.05 -16.31
CA ARG A 107 8.45 24.76 -16.73
C ARG A 107 8.51 24.55 -18.24
N VAL A 108 9.50 25.18 -18.86
CA VAL A 108 9.86 24.98 -20.27
C VAL A 108 11.32 24.54 -20.29
N GLY A 109 11.59 23.35 -20.81
CA GLY A 109 12.93 22.84 -21.03
C GLY A 109 13.25 22.80 -22.51
N PHE A 110 14.51 22.99 -22.90
CA PHE A 110 14.96 22.71 -24.26
C PHE A 110 16.46 22.44 -24.27
N ASP A 111 16.93 21.77 -25.30
CA ASP A 111 18.34 21.49 -25.51
C ASP A 111 18.95 22.47 -26.51
N LEU A 112 20.20 22.83 -26.26
CA LEU A 112 21.03 23.71 -27.07
C LEU A 112 22.19 22.92 -27.66
N HIS A 113 22.44 23.07 -28.95
CA HIS A 113 23.64 22.61 -29.60
C HIS A 113 24.71 23.71 -29.55
N LEU A 114 25.77 23.53 -28.76
CA LEU A 114 26.86 24.52 -28.72
C LEU A 114 28.05 24.10 -29.60
N SER A 115 28.23 22.80 -29.81
CA SER A 115 29.17 22.19 -30.77
C SER A 115 28.77 20.73 -31.02
N ALA A 116 29.37 20.06 -32.03
CA ALA A 116 29.04 18.69 -32.45
C ALA A 116 28.94 17.65 -31.30
N HIS A 117 29.60 17.90 -30.16
CA HIS A 117 29.60 17.01 -28.99
C HIS A 117 29.13 17.68 -27.68
N ASP A 118 28.75 18.96 -27.68
CA ASP A 118 28.34 19.69 -26.47
C ASP A 118 26.86 20.10 -26.53
N ILE A 119 26.03 19.36 -25.78
CA ILE A 119 24.59 19.63 -25.62
C ILE A 119 24.32 20.14 -24.21
N GLN A 120 23.80 21.37 -24.12
CA GLN A 120 23.35 21.95 -22.85
C GLN A 120 21.83 21.96 -22.78
N HIS A 121 21.29 21.61 -21.62
CA HIS A 121 19.87 21.71 -21.33
C HIS A 121 19.57 23.02 -20.59
N VAL A 122 18.62 23.78 -21.12
CA VAL A 122 18.09 25.00 -20.53
C VAL A 122 16.75 24.67 -19.90
N SER A 123 16.62 24.89 -18.60
CA SER A 123 15.34 24.80 -17.89
C SER A 123 14.89 26.18 -17.47
N LEU A 124 13.69 26.57 -17.89
CA LEU A 124 13.02 27.82 -17.60
C LEU A 124 11.81 27.55 -16.70
N LYS A 125 11.57 28.42 -15.72
CA LYS A 125 10.36 28.45 -14.88
C LYS A 125 9.67 29.79 -15.08
N ALA A 126 8.55 29.77 -15.77
CA ALA A 126 7.67 30.91 -15.98
C ALA A 126 6.90 31.28 -14.71
N ARG A 127 6.31 32.48 -14.69
CA ARG A 127 5.45 32.99 -13.63
C ARG A 127 4.14 32.22 -13.51
N ASN A 128 3.56 31.81 -14.63
CA ASN A 128 2.31 31.07 -14.70
C ASN A 128 2.28 30.17 -15.96
N VAL A 129 1.25 29.34 -16.06
CA VAL A 129 1.07 28.38 -17.17
C VAL A 129 0.90 29.11 -18.50
N ALA A 130 0.12 30.20 -18.53
CA ALA A 130 -0.12 31.00 -19.74
C ALA A 130 1.17 31.62 -20.31
N GLN A 131 2.07 32.10 -19.45
CA GLN A 131 3.38 32.61 -19.90
C GLN A 131 4.25 31.48 -20.44
N ALA A 132 4.25 30.31 -19.80
CA ALA A 132 5.02 29.16 -20.29
C ALA A 132 4.49 28.66 -21.64
N GLN A 133 3.17 28.65 -21.86
CA GLN A 133 2.57 28.32 -23.16
C GLN A 133 2.99 29.29 -24.26
N ARG A 134 2.93 30.61 -23.98
CA ARG A 134 3.43 31.63 -24.92
C ARG A 134 4.92 31.46 -25.22
N LEU A 135 5.71 31.10 -24.22
CA LEU A 135 7.14 30.86 -24.39
C LEU A 135 7.41 29.65 -25.28
N VAL A 136 6.67 28.54 -25.11
CA VAL A 136 6.78 27.36 -25.97
C VAL A 136 6.38 27.68 -27.41
N GLN A 137 5.32 28.48 -27.61
CA GLN A 137 4.87 28.92 -28.94
C GLN A 137 5.89 29.84 -29.64
N ALA A 138 6.60 30.66 -28.86
CA ALA A 138 7.58 31.60 -29.40
C ALA A 138 8.94 30.94 -29.73
N LEU A 139 9.22 29.75 -29.18
CA LEU A 139 10.44 28.98 -29.43
C LEU A 139 10.32 28.10 -30.70
N PRO A 140 11.45 27.70 -31.32
CA PRO A 140 11.44 26.91 -32.56
C PRO A 140 10.94 25.47 -32.34
N ALA A 141 10.10 24.96 -33.25
CA ALA A 141 9.49 23.63 -33.12
C ALA A 141 10.43 22.45 -33.46
N GLN A 142 11.74 22.67 -33.52
CA GLN A 142 12.71 21.65 -33.93
C GLN A 142 12.81 20.52 -32.89
N MET A 143 12.84 19.28 -33.37
CA MET A 143 12.88 18.09 -32.52
C MET A 143 13.80 17.06 -33.16
N THR A 144 14.64 16.43 -32.36
CA THR A 144 15.39 15.25 -32.82
C THR A 144 14.43 14.10 -33.09
N ALA A 145 14.75 13.23 -34.05
CA ALA A 145 13.92 12.07 -34.37
C ALA A 145 13.66 11.18 -33.15
N ARG A 146 14.67 11.04 -32.28
CA ARG A 146 14.58 10.30 -31.01
C ARG A 146 13.57 10.93 -30.06
N PHE A 147 13.63 12.25 -29.85
CA PHE A 147 12.73 12.96 -28.94
C PHE A 147 11.29 12.99 -29.46
N ALA A 148 11.11 13.18 -30.77
CA ALA A 148 9.81 13.06 -31.41
C ALA A 148 9.20 11.66 -31.20
N ALA A 149 9.99 10.59 -31.43
CA ALA A 149 9.56 9.21 -31.19
C ALA A 149 9.21 8.96 -29.71
N GLU A 150 10.01 9.47 -28.77
CA GLU A 150 9.74 9.33 -27.33
C GLU A 150 8.48 10.09 -26.90
N ARG A 151 8.24 11.30 -27.42
CA ARG A 151 7.01 12.05 -27.15
C ARG A 151 5.78 11.34 -27.70
N VAL A 152 5.83 10.84 -28.94
CA VAL A 152 4.73 10.04 -29.51
C VAL A 152 4.50 8.78 -28.69
N ALA A 153 5.56 8.09 -28.26
CA ALA A 153 5.44 6.93 -27.39
C ALA A 153 4.76 7.29 -26.06
N LEU A 154 5.18 8.39 -25.39
CA LEU A 154 4.60 8.86 -24.14
C LEU A 154 3.11 9.19 -24.26
N THR A 155 2.71 9.92 -25.31
CA THR A 155 1.32 10.38 -25.48
C THR A 155 0.39 9.26 -25.89
N THR A 156 0.86 8.30 -26.70
CA THR A 156 0.06 7.15 -27.16
C THR A 156 0.07 5.98 -26.17
N PHE A 157 1.01 5.94 -25.22
CA PHE A 157 1.16 4.82 -24.29
C PHE A 157 -0.10 4.51 -23.45
N PRO A 158 -0.82 5.50 -22.87
CA PRO A 158 -2.06 5.22 -22.15
C PRO A 158 -3.13 4.56 -23.03
N GLN A 159 -3.24 4.99 -24.28
CA GLN A 159 -4.18 4.42 -25.26
C GLN A 159 -3.78 2.99 -25.64
N ARG A 160 -2.48 2.71 -25.81
CA ARG A 160 -1.96 1.36 -26.03
C ARG A 160 -2.26 0.42 -24.86
N LEU A 161 -2.03 0.88 -23.62
CA LEU A 161 -2.40 0.11 -22.43
C LEU A 161 -3.90 -0.16 -22.37
N ALA A 162 -4.70 0.84 -22.76
CA ALA A 162 -6.14 0.71 -22.81
C ALA A 162 -6.64 -0.24 -23.90
N ALA A 163 -6.01 -0.28 -25.06
CA ALA A 163 -6.33 -1.26 -26.07
C ALA A 163 -6.02 -2.70 -25.60
N LEU A 164 -4.91 -2.90 -24.88
CA LEU A 164 -4.53 -4.23 -24.36
C LEU A 164 -5.45 -4.74 -23.25
N THR A 165 -5.96 -3.85 -22.42
CA THR A 165 -6.85 -4.19 -21.31
C THR A 165 -7.76 -2.99 -21.07
N PRO A 166 -8.94 -2.93 -21.71
CA PRO A 166 -9.81 -1.74 -21.70
C PRO A 166 -10.23 -1.30 -20.31
N VAL A 167 -10.65 -2.27 -19.49
CA VAL A 167 -11.15 -2.06 -18.14
C VAL A 167 -10.35 -2.91 -17.16
N PRO A 168 -9.73 -2.30 -16.13
CA PRO A 168 -9.07 -3.00 -15.03
C PRO A 168 -10.13 -3.48 -14.01
N TRP A 169 -10.86 -4.53 -14.38
CA TRP A 169 -12.01 -5.03 -13.62
C TRP A 169 -11.64 -5.45 -12.20
N PHE A 170 -10.53 -6.15 -12.02
CA PHE A 170 -10.18 -6.68 -10.71
C PHE A 170 -9.64 -5.63 -9.77
N THR A 171 -8.97 -4.58 -10.26
CA THR A 171 -8.62 -3.44 -9.41
C THR A 171 -9.88 -2.83 -8.79
N TYR A 172 -10.91 -2.59 -9.60
CA TYR A 172 -12.16 -2.03 -9.10
C TYR A 172 -12.94 -3.00 -8.23
N ALA A 173 -13.02 -4.27 -8.60
CA ALA A 173 -13.69 -5.30 -7.81
C ALA A 173 -13.03 -5.51 -6.45
N LEU A 174 -11.69 -5.56 -6.39
CA LEU A 174 -10.95 -5.67 -5.14
C LEU A 174 -11.16 -4.44 -4.26
N ILE A 175 -11.14 -3.22 -4.82
CA ILE A 175 -11.45 -2.01 -4.06
C ILE A 175 -12.86 -2.07 -3.49
N ALA A 176 -13.84 -2.38 -4.33
CA ALA A 176 -15.24 -2.48 -3.91
C ALA A 176 -15.44 -3.53 -2.82
N LEU A 177 -14.80 -4.71 -2.96
CA LEU A 177 -14.87 -5.79 -1.99
C LEU A 177 -14.27 -5.39 -0.63
N ASN A 178 -13.09 -4.77 -0.62
CA ASN A 178 -12.44 -4.28 0.60
C ASN A 178 -13.30 -3.22 1.32
N VAL A 179 -13.87 -2.29 0.55
CA VAL A 179 -14.77 -1.27 1.07
C VAL A 179 -16.03 -1.90 1.66
N ALA A 180 -16.65 -2.85 0.94
CA ALA A 180 -17.86 -3.54 1.40
C ALA A 180 -17.60 -4.33 2.69
N ILE A 181 -16.50 -5.08 2.78
CA ILE A 181 -16.13 -5.83 3.98
C ILE A 181 -15.89 -4.89 5.17
N PHE A 182 -15.20 -3.78 4.97
CA PHE A 182 -14.98 -2.81 6.04
C PHE A 182 -16.29 -2.19 6.55
N PHE A 183 -17.22 -1.86 5.66
CA PHE A 183 -18.55 -1.38 6.07
C PHE A 183 -19.35 -2.47 6.81
N ALA A 184 -19.26 -3.73 6.37
CA ALA A 184 -19.88 -4.85 7.06
C ALA A 184 -19.31 -5.06 8.48
N MET A 185 -17.98 -4.94 8.64
CA MET A 185 -17.33 -4.93 9.96
C MET A 185 -17.90 -3.82 10.84
N CYS A 186 -17.99 -2.59 10.34
CA CYS A 186 -18.54 -1.46 11.09
C CYS A 186 -20.01 -1.69 11.47
N ALA A 187 -20.82 -2.21 10.55
CA ALA A 187 -22.22 -2.54 10.80
C ALA A 187 -22.41 -3.63 11.87
N SER A 188 -21.43 -4.54 12.02
CA SER A 188 -21.40 -5.54 13.10
C SER A 188 -20.90 -5.03 14.46
N GLY A 189 -20.59 -3.73 14.57
CA GLY A 189 -20.14 -3.10 15.81
C GLY A 189 -18.62 -2.94 15.96
N VAL A 190 -17.84 -3.28 14.92
CA VAL A 190 -16.38 -3.04 14.95
C VAL A 190 -16.07 -1.55 14.88
N ASN A 191 -15.21 -1.05 15.76
CA ASN A 191 -14.83 0.36 15.79
C ASN A 191 -14.08 0.76 14.49
N ALA A 192 -14.63 1.74 13.75
CA ALA A 192 -14.10 2.15 12.45
C ALA A 192 -12.70 2.82 12.49
N ILE A 193 -12.25 3.29 13.66
CA ILE A 193 -10.97 4.00 13.81
C ILE A 193 -9.92 3.08 14.43
N ARG A 194 -10.30 2.33 15.47
CA ARG A 194 -9.43 1.42 16.22
C ARG A 194 -10.16 0.11 16.51
N PRO A 195 -10.28 -0.79 15.53
CA PRO A 195 -10.80 -2.13 15.75
C PRO A 195 -10.04 -2.85 16.86
N ASP A 196 -10.79 -3.58 17.69
CA ASP A 196 -10.21 -4.45 18.71
C ASP A 196 -9.60 -5.70 18.09
N HIS A 197 -8.60 -6.26 18.78
CA HIS A 197 -7.87 -7.44 18.34
C HIS A 197 -8.79 -8.65 18.09
N ALA A 198 -9.69 -8.93 19.05
CA ALA A 198 -10.66 -10.02 18.96
C ALA A 198 -11.65 -9.83 17.79
N ALA A 199 -12.06 -8.59 17.51
CA ALA A 199 -12.94 -8.28 16.39
C ALA A 199 -12.27 -8.58 15.04
N LEU A 200 -10.99 -8.22 14.88
CA LEU A 200 -10.24 -8.54 13.66
C LEU A 200 -10.11 -10.06 13.46
N LEU A 201 -9.83 -10.79 14.53
CA LEU A 201 -9.75 -12.25 14.49
C LEU A 201 -11.08 -12.90 14.10
N ALA A 202 -12.18 -12.43 14.67
CA ALA A 202 -13.53 -12.93 14.33
C ALA A 202 -13.86 -12.73 12.84
N TRP A 203 -13.31 -11.68 12.22
CA TRP A 203 -13.49 -11.41 10.79
C TRP A 203 -12.51 -12.14 9.87
N GLY A 204 -11.50 -12.84 10.42
CA GLY A 204 -10.58 -13.66 9.63
C GLY A 204 -9.19 -13.05 9.39
N SER A 205 -8.70 -12.20 10.29
CA SER A 205 -7.32 -11.69 10.21
C SER A 205 -6.28 -12.81 10.41
N ASN A 206 -5.05 -12.58 9.96
CA ASN A 206 -3.99 -13.59 9.98
C ASN A 206 -3.25 -13.56 11.31
N PHE A 207 -3.34 -14.66 12.07
CA PHE A 207 -2.70 -14.81 13.38
C PHE A 207 -2.33 -16.28 13.57
N ALA A 208 -1.05 -16.54 13.83
CA ALA A 208 -0.48 -17.90 13.74
C ALA A 208 -1.24 -18.97 14.52
N PRO A 209 -1.67 -18.73 15.78
CA PRO A 209 -2.37 -19.75 16.56
C PRO A 209 -3.69 -20.24 15.95
N TYR A 210 -4.34 -19.43 15.10
CA TYR A 210 -5.53 -19.85 14.37
C TYR A 210 -5.13 -20.33 12.97
N THR A 211 -4.36 -19.53 12.23
CA THR A 211 -4.06 -19.81 10.82
C THR A 211 -3.34 -21.15 10.60
N ILE A 212 -2.39 -21.49 11.48
CA ILE A 212 -1.59 -22.72 11.35
C ILE A 212 -2.35 -23.95 11.87
N ALA A 213 -3.19 -23.77 12.89
CA ALA A 213 -3.86 -24.88 13.56
C ALA A 213 -4.94 -25.49 12.66
N ASP A 214 -5.99 -24.71 12.41
CA ASP A 214 -7.17 -25.15 11.70
C ASP A 214 -7.65 -24.11 10.68
N GLU A 215 -7.02 -22.92 10.63
CA GLU A 215 -7.57 -21.75 9.95
C GLU A 215 -6.85 -21.19 8.69
N PRO A 216 -6.43 -22.00 7.69
CA PRO A 216 -5.55 -21.54 6.62
C PRO A 216 -6.17 -20.51 5.65
N TRP A 217 -7.50 -20.40 5.57
CA TRP A 217 -8.16 -19.37 4.74
C TRP A 217 -7.86 -17.95 5.23
N ARG A 218 -7.40 -17.79 6.49
CA ARG A 218 -6.94 -16.51 7.05
C ARG A 218 -5.79 -15.89 6.27
N LEU A 219 -4.96 -16.71 5.61
CA LEU A 219 -3.93 -16.22 4.69
C LEU A 219 -4.50 -15.38 3.55
N LEU A 220 -5.74 -15.67 3.13
CA LEU A 220 -6.42 -14.94 2.08
C LEU A 220 -7.37 -13.88 2.61
N THR A 221 -8.20 -14.20 3.61
CA THR A 221 -9.22 -13.27 4.13
C THR A 221 -8.61 -12.06 4.83
N SER A 222 -7.44 -12.21 5.46
CA SER A 222 -6.71 -11.11 6.08
C SER A 222 -6.38 -9.97 5.12
N ALA A 223 -6.20 -10.26 3.83
CA ALA A 223 -5.96 -9.24 2.80
C ALA A 223 -7.17 -8.32 2.53
N PHE A 224 -8.34 -8.64 3.11
CA PHE A 224 -9.58 -7.90 2.91
C PHE A 224 -10.09 -7.17 4.17
N ILE A 225 -9.45 -7.42 5.32
CA ILE A 225 -9.83 -6.87 6.62
C ILE A 225 -8.93 -5.67 6.92
N HIS A 226 -9.48 -4.61 7.50
CA HIS A 226 -8.71 -3.39 7.74
C HIS A 226 -8.77 -2.94 9.20
N VAL A 227 -7.59 -2.61 9.76
CA VAL A 227 -7.42 -2.11 11.14
C VAL A 227 -7.83 -0.64 11.36
N GLY A 228 -8.77 -0.15 10.55
CA GLY A 228 -9.33 1.20 10.65
C GLY A 228 -9.46 1.92 9.32
N PHE A 229 -10.22 3.02 9.32
CA PHE A 229 -10.62 3.76 8.13
C PHE A 229 -9.43 4.36 7.36
N VAL A 230 -8.46 4.97 8.06
CA VAL A 230 -7.27 5.55 7.41
C VAL A 230 -6.46 4.48 6.70
N HIS A 231 -6.34 3.29 7.30
CA HIS A 231 -5.62 2.18 6.71
C HIS A 231 -6.30 1.66 5.45
N LEU A 232 -7.63 1.52 5.46
CA LEU A 232 -8.41 1.20 4.26
C LEU A 232 -8.19 2.25 3.18
N LEU A 233 -8.38 3.54 3.50
CA LEU A 233 -8.25 4.62 2.54
C LEU A 233 -6.86 4.63 1.88
N SER A 234 -5.79 4.49 2.67
CA SER A 234 -4.43 4.45 2.14
C SER A 234 -4.21 3.25 1.21
N ASN A 235 -4.68 2.05 1.58
CA ASN A 235 -4.54 0.87 0.74
C ASN A 235 -5.32 1.02 -0.56
N MET A 236 -6.56 1.50 -0.50
CA MET A 236 -7.40 1.64 -1.70
C MET A 236 -6.88 2.72 -2.63
N LEU A 237 -6.30 3.82 -2.10
CA LEU A 237 -5.66 4.84 -2.92
C LEU A 237 -4.44 4.28 -3.67
N VAL A 238 -3.57 3.54 -2.98
CA VAL A 238 -2.39 2.93 -3.63
C VAL A 238 -2.82 1.87 -4.64
N LEU A 239 -3.79 1.01 -4.29
CA LEU A 239 -4.32 0.00 -5.20
C LEU A 239 -4.99 0.64 -6.43
N TRP A 240 -5.70 1.76 -6.26
CA TRP A 240 -6.29 2.48 -7.39
C TRP A 240 -5.23 3.10 -8.32
N LEU A 241 -4.17 3.67 -7.76
CA LEU A 241 -3.08 4.27 -8.54
C LEU A 241 -2.25 3.21 -9.26
N LEU A 242 -1.76 2.24 -8.51
CA LEU A 242 -0.77 1.26 -8.95
C LEU A 242 -1.43 0.02 -9.59
N GLY A 243 -2.53 -0.44 -9.01
CA GLY A 243 -3.29 -1.61 -9.49
C GLY A 243 -3.80 -1.42 -10.90
N ARG A 244 -4.42 -0.27 -11.23
CA ARG A 244 -4.94 -0.02 -12.59
C ARG A 244 -3.87 -0.11 -13.67
N THR A 245 -2.69 0.47 -13.42
CA THR A 245 -1.58 0.41 -14.38
C THR A 245 -1.03 -1.01 -14.47
N THR A 246 -0.84 -1.68 -13.33
CA THR A 246 -0.31 -3.05 -13.29
C THR A 246 -1.27 -4.04 -13.95
N GLU A 247 -2.58 -3.93 -13.69
CA GLU A 247 -3.61 -4.75 -14.31
C GLU A 247 -3.64 -4.59 -15.82
N ARG A 248 -3.45 -3.37 -16.34
CA ARG A 248 -3.37 -3.17 -17.79
C ARG A 248 -2.10 -3.78 -18.41
N LEU A 249 -0.98 -3.78 -17.68
CA LEU A 249 0.26 -4.40 -18.15
C LEU A 249 0.13 -5.93 -18.24
N TYR A 250 -0.40 -6.54 -17.18
CA TYR A 250 -0.50 -8.00 -17.04
C TYR A 250 -1.75 -8.60 -17.69
N GLY A 251 -2.84 -7.83 -17.74
CA GLY A 251 -4.19 -8.28 -18.04
C GLY A 251 -4.93 -8.81 -16.81
N ASN A 252 -6.26 -8.68 -16.82
CA ASN A 252 -7.16 -8.95 -15.70
C ASN A 252 -6.88 -10.27 -14.94
N PRO A 253 -6.93 -11.48 -15.55
CA PRO A 253 -6.77 -12.73 -14.79
C PRO A 253 -5.37 -12.90 -14.18
N ARG A 254 -4.33 -12.40 -14.87
CA ARG A 254 -2.95 -12.48 -14.37
C ARG A 254 -2.72 -11.52 -13.21
N PHE A 255 -3.34 -10.34 -13.26
CA PHE A 255 -3.32 -9.40 -12.15
C PHE A 255 -4.01 -9.96 -10.91
N LEU A 256 -5.17 -10.59 -11.07
CA LEU A 256 -5.84 -11.24 -9.95
C LEU A 256 -4.96 -12.34 -9.34
N ALA A 257 -4.42 -13.25 -10.16
CA ALA A 257 -3.56 -14.32 -9.69
C ALA A 257 -2.32 -13.77 -8.93
N LEU A 258 -1.71 -12.72 -9.47
CA LEU A 258 -0.59 -12.02 -8.84
C LEU A 258 -0.97 -11.40 -7.50
N TYR A 259 -2.11 -10.69 -7.42
CA TYR A 259 -2.59 -10.06 -6.19
C TYR A 259 -2.84 -11.09 -5.10
N LEU A 260 -3.54 -12.19 -5.43
CA LEU A 260 -3.86 -13.25 -4.49
C LEU A 260 -2.60 -14.02 -4.07
N PHE A 261 -1.68 -14.29 -4.99
CA PHE A 261 -0.40 -14.92 -4.68
C PHE A 261 0.45 -14.06 -3.75
N ALA A 262 0.51 -12.75 -4.00
CA ALA A 262 1.19 -11.79 -3.13
C ALA A 262 0.55 -11.72 -1.73
N ALA A 263 -0.78 -11.75 -1.64
CA ALA A 263 -1.49 -11.80 -0.37
C ALA A 263 -1.06 -13.03 0.45
N VAL A 264 -1.08 -14.22 -0.16
CA VAL A 264 -0.75 -15.48 0.53
C VAL A 264 0.73 -15.54 0.90
N THR A 265 1.63 -15.14 0.00
CA THR A 265 3.09 -15.14 0.29
C THR A 265 3.47 -14.12 1.36
N GLY A 266 2.84 -12.94 1.38
CA GLY A 266 2.91 -12.00 2.48
C GLY A 266 2.43 -12.62 3.79
N GLY A 267 1.22 -13.17 3.79
CA GLY A 267 0.62 -13.83 4.96
C GLY A 267 1.47 -14.97 5.52
N ILE A 268 2.06 -15.82 4.68
CA ILE A 268 2.95 -16.90 5.14
C ILE A 268 4.24 -16.32 5.74
N THR A 269 4.81 -15.27 5.11
CA THR A 269 6.04 -14.63 5.62
C THR A 269 5.79 -13.97 6.98
N SER A 270 4.62 -13.34 7.15
CA SER A 270 4.13 -12.84 8.43
C SER A 270 4.11 -13.94 9.50
N LEU A 271 3.53 -15.10 9.20
CA LEU A 271 3.48 -16.23 10.16
C LEU A 271 4.87 -16.76 10.54
N LEU A 272 5.82 -16.75 9.60
CA LEU A 272 7.17 -17.25 9.84
C LEU A 272 8.02 -16.31 10.70
N VAL A 273 7.89 -15.00 10.47
CA VAL A 273 8.75 -13.98 11.09
C VAL A 273 8.09 -13.39 12.33
N HIS A 274 6.78 -13.12 12.28
CA HIS A 274 6.00 -12.46 13.32
C HIS A 274 4.75 -13.28 13.72
N PRO A 275 4.88 -14.53 14.22
CA PRO A 275 3.74 -15.41 14.49
C PRO A 275 2.72 -14.83 15.51
N ALA A 276 3.16 -13.92 16.37
CA ALA A 276 2.32 -13.27 17.37
C ALA A 276 1.63 -11.99 16.88
N VAL A 277 1.96 -11.51 15.68
CA VAL A 277 1.31 -10.33 15.10
C VAL A 277 0.00 -10.76 14.46
N ASN A 278 -1.07 -10.04 14.82
CA ASN A 278 -2.35 -10.14 14.15
C ASN A 278 -2.36 -9.20 12.94
N SER A 279 -2.08 -9.79 11.78
CA SER A 279 -1.91 -9.08 10.51
C SER A 279 -3.23 -9.01 9.74
N ALA A 280 -3.58 -7.81 9.28
CA ALA A 280 -4.78 -7.55 8.50
C ALA A 280 -4.58 -6.34 7.59
N GLY A 281 -4.93 -6.48 6.32
CA GLY A 281 -4.92 -5.40 5.33
C GLY A 281 -4.49 -5.88 3.96
N ALA A 282 -4.89 -5.14 2.93
CA ALA A 282 -4.49 -5.40 1.55
C ALA A 282 -3.00 -5.10 1.25
N SER A 283 -2.24 -4.61 2.24
CA SER A 283 -0.92 -4.02 2.03
C SER A 283 0.12 -5.02 1.48
N GLY A 284 0.20 -6.26 1.97
CA GLY A 284 1.11 -7.27 1.42
C GLY A 284 0.84 -7.54 -0.06
N ALA A 285 -0.44 -7.66 -0.43
CA ALA A 285 -0.85 -7.82 -1.83
C ALA A 285 -0.46 -6.58 -2.67
N ILE A 286 -0.66 -5.37 -2.16
CA ILE A 286 -0.29 -4.11 -2.83
C ILE A 286 1.24 -4.00 -3.00
N PHE A 287 2.01 -4.42 -2.00
CA PHE A 287 3.47 -4.53 -2.13
C PHE A 287 3.86 -5.54 -3.21
N GLY A 288 3.12 -6.63 -3.36
CA GLY A 288 3.31 -7.54 -4.49
C GLY A 288 2.95 -6.94 -5.84
N VAL A 289 1.91 -6.12 -5.93
CA VAL A 289 1.62 -5.32 -7.13
C VAL A 289 2.80 -4.38 -7.45
N ALA A 290 3.41 -3.75 -6.45
CA ALA A 290 4.61 -2.95 -6.61
C ALA A 290 5.82 -3.77 -7.08
N GLY A 291 6.04 -4.96 -6.50
CA GLY A 291 7.10 -5.88 -6.88
C GLY A 291 6.95 -6.36 -8.33
N ALA A 292 5.73 -6.71 -8.72
CA ALA A 292 5.43 -7.10 -10.09
C ALA A 292 5.63 -5.96 -11.08
N TRP A 293 5.22 -4.74 -10.73
CA TRP A 293 5.48 -3.58 -11.57
C TRP A 293 6.98 -3.36 -11.79
N LEU A 294 7.79 -3.47 -10.73
CA LEU A 294 9.26 -3.40 -10.83
C LEU A 294 9.82 -4.52 -11.71
N ALA A 295 9.35 -5.75 -11.55
CA ALA A 295 9.74 -6.89 -12.39
C ALA A 295 9.43 -6.63 -13.87
N PHE A 296 8.25 -6.08 -14.17
CA PHE A 296 7.86 -5.72 -15.53
C PHE A 296 8.83 -4.70 -16.13
N VAL A 297 9.17 -3.64 -15.39
CA VAL A 297 10.10 -2.60 -15.86
C VAL A 297 11.50 -3.16 -16.08
N LEU A 298 11.96 -4.09 -15.24
CA LEU A 298 13.26 -4.73 -15.43
C LEU A 298 13.28 -5.60 -16.70
N ARG A 299 12.22 -6.38 -16.94
CA ARG A 299 12.12 -7.31 -18.06
C ARG A 299 11.85 -6.62 -19.40
N TYR A 300 10.93 -5.65 -19.41
CA TYR A 300 10.42 -4.99 -20.63
C TYR A 300 10.75 -3.50 -20.68
N ARG A 301 11.91 -3.10 -20.13
CA ARG A 301 12.36 -1.69 -20.05
C ARG A 301 12.31 -0.90 -21.36
N ARG A 302 12.44 -1.58 -22.50
CA ARG A 302 12.47 -0.97 -23.85
C ARG A 302 11.07 -0.73 -24.42
N GLU A 303 10.05 -1.38 -23.86
CA GLU A 303 8.66 -1.27 -24.32
C GLU A 303 7.89 -0.15 -23.60
N LEU A 304 8.48 0.38 -22.53
CA LEU A 304 7.94 1.50 -21.78
C LEU A 304 8.64 2.79 -22.22
N PRO A 305 7.91 3.91 -22.33
CA PRO A 305 8.54 5.21 -22.45
C PRO A 305 9.51 5.45 -21.28
N ALA A 306 10.77 5.76 -21.58
CA ALA A 306 11.86 5.74 -20.61
C ALA A 306 11.61 6.72 -19.46
N GLU A 307 11.08 7.90 -19.78
CA GLU A 307 10.72 8.90 -18.78
C GLU A 307 9.63 8.41 -17.80
N LEU A 308 8.57 7.79 -18.33
CA LEU A 308 7.46 7.26 -17.53
C LEU A 308 7.93 6.12 -16.63
N ALA A 309 8.71 5.18 -17.19
CA ALA A 309 9.29 4.08 -16.44
C ALA A 309 10.21 4.58 -15.31
N ALA A 310 11.07 5.56 -15.58
CA ALA A 310 11.96 6.13 -14.57
C ALA A 310 11.19 6.86 -13.46
N ARG A 311 10.18 7.65 -13.81
CA ARG A 311 9.32 8.36 -12.85
C ARG A 311 8.57 7.40 -11.94
N ASN A 312 7.89 6.41 -12.52
CA ASN A 312 7.07 5.47 -11.76
C ASN A 312 7.95 4.55 -10.90
N ARG A 313 9.12 4.11 -11.40
CA ARG A 313 10.09 3.35 -10.62
C ARG A 313 10.55 4.13 -9.39
N ARG A 314 10.88 5.41 -9.53
CA ARG A 314 11.27 6.27 -8.39
C ARG A 314 10.11 6.38 -7.40
N ALA A 315 8.90 6.64 -7.86
CA ALA A 315 7.72 6.75 -6.99
C ALA A 315 7.45 5.46 -6.20
N ILE A 316 7.53 4.30 -6.86
CA ILE A 316 7.32 3.00 -6.23
C ILE A 316 8.42 2.67 -5.23
N VAL A 317 9.69 2.93 -5.56
CA VAL A 317 10.81 2.72 -4.62
C VAL A 317 10.66 3.63 -3.39
N VAL A 318 10.31 4.90 -3.59
CA VAL A 318 10.03 5.82 -2.47
C VAL A 318 8.87 5.32 -1.62
N PHE A 319 7.79 4.85 -2.25
CA PHE A 319 6.64 4.25 -1.55
C PHE A 319 7.05 3.02 -0.72
N ILE A 320 7.82 2.09 -1.29
CA ILE A 320 8.30 0.88 -0.59
C ILE A 320 9.16 1.29 0.62
N LEU A 321 10.16 2.14 0.41
CA LEU A 321 11.08 2.56 1.46
C LEU A 321 10.36 3.32 2.58
N PHE A 322 9.46 4.25 2.23
CA PHE A 322 8.69 5.00 3.19
C PHE A 322 7.74 4.11 4.00
N SER A 323 7.06 3.16 3.35
CA SER A 323 6.13 2.25 4.00
C SER A 323 6.85 1.28 4.94
N LEU A 324 7.97 0.68 4.51
CA LEU A 324 8.78 -0.19 5.38
C LEU A 324 9.38 0.58 6.57
N TYR A 325 9.89 1.80 6.32
CA TYR A 325 10.37 2.67 7.40
C TYR A 325 9.27 3.02 8.40
N SER A 326 8.07 3.36 7.91
CA SER A 326 6.91 3.61 8.77
C SER A 326 6.53 2.37 9.57
N GLY A 327 6.65 1.17 8.98
CA GLY A 327 6.37 -0.08 9.66
C GLY A 327 7.35 -0.42 10.77
N LEU A 328 8.63 -0.01 10.65
CA LEU A 328 9.59 -0.14 11.74
C LEU A 328 9.21 0.71 12.97
N LEU A 329 8.46 1.81 12.77
CA LEU A 329 8.05 2.72 13.83
C LEU A 329 6.68 2.38 14.45
N GLN A 330 5.83 1.64 13.73
CA GLN A 330 4.43 1.42 14.13
C GLN A 330 4.15 -0.06 14.45
N HIS A 331 3.69 -0.35 15.68
CA HIS A 331 3.40 -1.72 16.15
C HIS A 331 2.23 -2.44 15.46
N ARG A 332 1.50 -1.75 14.58
CA ARG A 332 0.35 -2.31 13.86
C ARG A 332 0.65 -2.62 12.39
N VAL A 333 1.90 -2.42 11.97
CA VAL A 333 2.32 -2.64 10.60
C VAL A 333 3.22 -3.86 10.55
N ASP A 334 2.86 -4.82 9.72
CA ASP A 334 3.61 -6.05 9.56
C ASP A 334 4.55 -5.95 8.35
N ASN A 335 5.82 -5.63 8.62
CA ASN A 335 6.83 -5.54 7.58
C ASN A 335 7.17 -6.91 6.96
N ALA A 336 6.95 -8.01 7.67
CA ALA A 336 7.17 -9.34 7.12
C ALA A 336 6.12 -9.67 6.04
N ASP A 337 4.86 -9.28 6.26
CA ASP A 337 3.81 -9.32 5.25
C ASP A 337 4.17 -8.49 4.00
N HIS A 338 4.65 -7.26 4.20
CA HIS A 338 5.04 -6.38 3.10
C HIS A 338 6.21 -6.93 2.28
N ILE A 339 7.26 -7.44 2.94
CA ILE A 339 8.44 -8.00 2.29
C ILE A 339 8.08 -9.30 1.56
N GLY A 340 7.32 -10.19 2.21
CA GLY A 340 6.84 -11.44 1.61
C GLY A 340 6.00 -11.18 0.37
N GLY A 341 5.05 -10.25 0.46
CA GLY A 341 4.22 -9.84 -0.66
C GLY A 341 5.04 -9.20 -1.80
N LEU A 342 5.99 -8.31 -1.49
CA LEU A 342 6.89 -7.68 -2.47
C LEU A 342 7.70 -8.71 -3.25
N LEU A 343 8.35 -9.66 -2.55
CA LEU A 343 9.18 -10.68 -3.16
C LEU A 343 8.34 -11.70 -3.94
N GLY A 344 7.21 -12.14 -3.39
CA GLY A 344 6.27 -13.03 -4.07
C GLY A 344 5.70 -12.40 -5.34
N GLY A 345 5.28 -11.14 -5.26
CA GLY A 345 4.81 -10.36 -6.39
C GLY A 345 5.89 -10.11 -7.44
N MET A 346 7.13 -9.85 -7.03
CA MET A 346 8.27 -9.70 -7.96
C MET A 346 8.57 -11.00 -8.70
N LEU A 347 8.57 -12.15 -7.99
CA LEU A 347 8.78 -13.47 -8.58
C LEU A 347 7.68 -13.82 -9.59
N ILE A 348 6.42 -13.83 -9.14
CA ILE A 348 5.31 -14.24 -10.00
C ILE A 348 5.07 -13.21 -11.11
N GLY A 349 5.29 -11.93 -10.81
CA GLY A 349 5.23 -10.84 -11.76
C GLY A 349 6.30 -10.96 -12.83
N ALA A 350 7.53 -11.38 -12.51
CA ALA A 350 8.54 -11.63 -13.51
C ALA A 350 8.11 -12.74 -14.48
N LEU A 351 7.50 -13.82 -13.97
CA LEU A 351 7.09 -14.98 -14.76
C LEU A 351 5.83 -14.72 -15.59
N LEU A 352 4.83 -14.04 -15.03
CA LEU A 352 3.57 -13.69 -15.69
C LEU A 352 3.68 -12.51 -16.65
N ALA A 353 4.78 -11.74 -16.59
CA ALA A 353 4.96 -10.60 -17.47
C ALA A 353 5.03 -11.05 -18.93
N ARG A 354 4.38 -10.29 -19.81
CA ARG A 354 4.33 -10.53 -21.25
C ARG A 354 4.72 -9.27 -22.01
N PRO A 355 5.24 -9.40 -23.23
CA PRO A 355 5.41 -8.26 -24.12
C PRO A 355 4.10 -7.48 -24.32
N LEU A 356 4.22 -6.21 -24.66
CA LEU A 356 3.12 -5.33 -25.05
C LEU A 356 2.74 -5.50 -26.52
N ALA A 357 3.64 -6.04 -27.36
CA ALA A 357 3.35 -6.36 -28.75
C ALA A 357 2.40 -7.58 -28.88
N GLY A 358 1.30 -7.42 -29.63
CA GLY A 358 0.18 -8.39 -29.73
C GLY A 358 0.61 -9.82 -30.02
N ASP A 359 1.24 -10.10 -31.17
CA ASP A 359 1.60 -11.46 -31.58
C ASP A 359 2.59 -12.13 -30.61
N ALA A 360 3.50 -11.35 -30.02
CA ALA A 360 4.46 -11.86 -29.03
C ALA A 360 3.79 -12.13 -27.68
N ARG A 361 2.77 -11.33 -27.33
CA ARG A 361 1.97 -11.47 -26.11
C ARG A 361 1.10 -12.72 -26.13
N GLU A 362 0.55 -13.09 -27.28
CA GLU A 362 -0.24 -14.32 -27.45
C GLU A 362 0.64 -15.57 -27.38
N ARG A 363 1.75 -15.60 -28.15
CA ARG A 363 2.69 -16.73 -28.17
C ARG A 363 3.30 -17.05 -26.81
N SER A 364 3.57 -16.04 -25.99
CA SER A 364 4.15 -16.22 -24.64
C SER A 364 3.11 -16.56 -23.56
N SER A 365 1.81 -16.54 -23.88
CA SER A 365 0.72 -16.59 -22.90
C SER A 365 0.66 -17.88 -22.08
N SER A 366 0.69 -19.05 -22.74
CA SER A 366 0.53 -20.35 -22.07
C SER A 366 1.80 -20.77 -21.34
N ALA A 367 2.98 -20.61 -21.96
CA ALA A 367 4.26 -20.95 -21.35
C ALA A 367 4.53 -20.13 -20.08
N SER A 368 4.26 -18.81 -20.11
CA SER A 368 4.39 -17.95 -18.93
C SER A 368 3.42 -18.36 -17.81
N ALA A 369 2.19 -18.72 -18.15
CA ALA A 369 1.21 -19.18 -17.17
C ALA A 369 1.64 -20.51 -16.52
N ILE A 370 2.11 -21.49 -17.30
CA ILE A 370 2.59 -22.78 -16.78
C ILE A 370 3.80 -22.57 -15.85
N ALA A 371 4.79 -21.78 -16.29
CA ALA A 371 5.98 -21.49 -15.50
C ALA A 371 5.63 -20.76 -14.19
N ALA A 372 4.71 -19.79 -14.26
CA ALA A 372 4.22 -19.09 -13.08
C ALA A 372 3.48 -20.02 -12.12
N SER A 373 2.60 -20.89 -12.61
CA SER A 373 1.88 -21.86 -11.77
C SER A 373 2.82 -22.83 -11.08
N ALA A 374 3.81 -23.39 -11.80
CA ALA A 374 4.80 -24.28 -11.21
C ALA A 374 5.65 -23.57 -10.14
N ALA A 375 6.14 -22.36 -10.43
CA ALA A 375 6.89 -21.57 -9.46
C ALA A 375 6.04 -21.18 -8.24
N ALA A 376 4.75 -20.86 -8.45
CA ALA A 376 3.83 -20.55 -7.37
C ALA A 376 3.64 -21.75 -6.43
N MET A 377 3.39 -22.94 -6.99
CA MET A 377 3.26 -24.17 -6.20
C MET A 377 4.53 -24.49 -5.40
N LEU A 378 5.71 -24.41 -6.04
CA LEU A 378 6.99 -24.65 -5.38
C LEU A 378 7.27 -23.63 -4.27
N SER A 379 7.02 -22.35 -4.55
CA SER A 379 7.28 -21.28 -3.58
C SER A 379 6.33 -21.37 -2.38
N LEU A 380 5.04 -21.62 -2.61
CA LEU A 380 4.07 -21.80 -1.53
C LEU A 380 4.38 -23.06 -0.73
N GLY A 381 4.72 -24.18 -1.38
CA GLY A 381 5.13 -25.40 -0.69
C GLY A 381 6.36 -25.19 0.18
N ALA A 382 7.40 -24.53 -0.35
CA ALA A 382 8.62 -24.24 0.39
C ALA A 382 8.39 -23.28 1.57
N LEU A 383 7.56 -22.24 1.38
CA LEU A 383 7.23 -21.28 2.44
C LEU A 383 6.31 -21.89 3.51
N ALA A 384 5.36 -22.74 3.13
CA ALA A 384 4.43 -23.38 4.05
C ALA A 384 5.04 -24.58 4.80
N TYR A 385 6.07 -25.23 4.24
CA TYR A 385 6.75 -26.39 4.84
C TYR A 385 7.12 -26.21 6.33
N PRO A 386 7.82 -25.13 6.74
CA PRO A 386 8.12 -24.90 8.15
C PRO A 386 6.89 -24.69 9.04
N LEU A 387 5.77 -24.21 8.49
CA LEU A 387 4.52 -24.03 9.24
C LEU A 387 3.78 -25.36 9.46
N THR A 388 3.94 -26.32 8.55
CA THR A 388 3.34 -27.66 8.69
C THR A 388 4.21 -28.63 9.52
N HIS A 389 5.46 -28.27 9.79
CA HIS A 389 6.42 -29.09 10.54
C HIS A 389 6.88 -28.40 11.83
N LEU A 390 5.95 -27.72 12.52
CA LEU A 390 6.24 -27.14 13.83
C LEU A 390 6.55 -28.24 14.85
N SER A 391 7.62 -28.05 15.62
CA SER A 391 7.92 -28.92 16.76
C SER A 391 6.74 -28.92 17.76
N PRO A 392 6.50 -30.02 18.49
CA PRO A 392 5.47 -30.07 19.54
C PRO A 392 5.56 -28.92 20.55
N ALA A 393 6.79 -28.48 20.86
CA ALA A 393 7.02 -27.35 21.74
C ALA A 393 6.43 -26.03 21.19
N ARG A 394 6.68 -25.71 19.91
CA ARG A 394 6.10 -24.52 19.26
C ARG A 394 4.58 -24.59 19.12
N LEU A 395 4.02 -25.79 18.92
CA LEU A 395 2.57 -25.97 18.90
C LEU A 395 1.95 -25.69 20.27
N GLN A 396 2.58 -26.14 21.36
CA GLN A 396 2.13 -25.82 22.72
C GLN A 396 2.18 -24.31 23.00
N GLU A 397 3.26 -23.64 22.59
CA GLU A 397 3.37 -22.18 22.71
C GLU A 397 2.31 -21.43 21.90
N ALA A 398 2.05 -21.85 20.66
CA ALA A 398 0.98 -21.27 19.84
C ALA A 398 -0.40 -21.48 20.48
N ASN A 399 -0.67 -22.67 21.00
CA ASN A 399 -1.92 -22.96 21.72
C ASN A 399 -2.06 -22.11 22.99
N PHE A 400 -0.96 -21.82 23.68
CA PHE A 400 -0.97 -20.91 24.82
C PHE A 400 -1.31 -19.47 24.39
N ASP A 401 -0.76 -18.98 23.29
CA ASP A 401 -1.14 -17.67 22.72
C ASP A 401 -2.62 -17.61 22.35
N ARG A 402 -3.14 -18.66 21.70
CA ARG A 402 -4.58 -18.79 21.40
C ARG A 402 -5.41 -18.69 22.66
N LEU A 403 -5.02 -19.43 23.70
CA LEU A 403 -5.71 -19.42 24.99
C LEU A 403 -5.74 -18.01 25.61
N LEU A 404 -4.62 -17.27 25.59
CA LEU A 404 -4.58 -15.91 26.14
C LEU A 404 -5.56 -14.97 25.43
N VAL A 405 -5.70 -15.12 24.11
CA VAL A 405 -6.67 -14.36 23.31
C VAL A 405 -8.11 -14.78 23.61
N GLU A 406 -8.38 -16.08 23.68
CA GLU A 406 -9.72 -16.62 23.98
C GLU A 406 -10.19 -16.26 25.39
N LEU A 407 -9.26 -16.13 26.34
CA LEU A 407 -9.56 -15.71 27.71
C LEU A 407 -9.81 -14.21 27.84
N GLN A 408 -9.40 -13.40 26.86
CA GLN A 408 -9.44 -11.94 26.97
C GLN A 408 -10.85 -11.38 27.24
N PRO A 409 -11.93 -11.81 26.55
CA PRO A 409 -13.29 -11.35 26.85
C PRO A 409 -13.75 -11.74 28.26
N ALA A 410 -13.46 -12.97 28.69
CA ALA A 410 -13.80 -13.45 30.03
C ALA A 410 -13.06 -12.64 31.11
N GLN A 411 -11.78 -12.37 30.91
CA GLN A 411 -10.98 -11.55 31.81
C GLN A 411 -11.49 -10.10 31.86
N GLN A 412 -11.86 -9.51 30.72
CA GLN A 412 -12.43 -8.15 30.68
C GLN A 412 -13.76 -8.09 31.42
N LYS A 413 -14.63 -9.08 31.24
CA LYS A 413 -15.89 -9.21 31.98
C LYS A 413 -15.65 -9.33 33.48
N ALA A 414 -14.79 -10.26 33.90
CA ALA A 414 -14.49 -10.50 35.32
C ALA A 414 -13.94 -9.23 36.01
N VAL A 415 -13.08 -8.47 35.32
CA VAL A 415 -12.58 -7.17 35.80
C VAL A 415 -13.68 -6.11 35.83
N ALA A 416 -14.56 -6.06 34.83
CA ALA A 416 -15.66 -5.11 34.78
C ALA A 416 -16.67 -5.36 35.90
N ASP A 417 -17.05 -6.62 36.15
CA ASP A 417 -17.98 -7.02 37.21
C ASP A 417 -17.39 -6.70 38.60
N ALA A 418 -16.11 -7.02 38.81
CA ALA A 418 -15.42 -6.66 40.04
C ALA A 418 -15.37 -5.14 40.26
N ARG A 419 -15.09 -4.35 39.21
CA ARG A 419 -15.08 -2.88 39.30
C ARG A 419 -16.47 -2.31 39.59
N ALA A 420 -17.49 -2.80 38.88
CA ALA A 420 -18.87 -2.39 39.08
C ALA A 420 -19.30 -2.64 40.52
N TRP A 421 -18.94 -3.81 41.06
CA TRP A 421 -19.16 -4.14 42.46
C TRP A 421 -18.39 -3.22 43.42
N SER A 422 -17.09 -3.00 43.21
CA SER A 422 -16.25 -2.18 44.12
C SER A 422 -16.74 -0.74 44.30
N ARG A 423 -17.54 -0.23 43.36
CA ARG A 423 -18.13 1.13 43.40
C ARG A 423 -19.52 1.17 44.02
N SER A 424 -20.14 0.02 44.27
CA SER A 424 -21.46 -0.04 44.89
C SER A 424 -21.37 0.42 46.34
N ARG A 425 -22.23 1.37 46.72
CA ARG A 425 -22.32 1.83 48.11
C ARG A 425 -23.20 0.87 48.88
N MET A 426 -22.73 0.41 50.04
CA MET A 426 -23.46 -0.53 50.89
C MET A 426 -23.75 0.15 52.23
N ALA A 427 -25.00 0.48 52.49
CA ALA A 427 -25.41 1.21 53.69
C ALA A 427 -25.89 0.25 54.80
N SER A 428 -26.48 -0.89 54.43
CA SER A 428 -27.09 -1.86 55.35
C SER A 428 -26.35 -3.20 55.42
N GLN A 429 -26.64 -4.00 56.45
CA GLN A 429 -26.11 -5.35 56.57
C GLN A 429 -26.60 -6.28 55.47
N LEU A 430 -27.90 -6.19 55.14
CA LEU A 430 -28.52 -6.96 54.07
C LEU A 430 -27.82 -6.73 52.72
N GLU A 431 -27.46 -5.48 52.42
CA GLU A 431 -26.71 -5.14 51.21
C GLU A 431 -25.30 -5.77 51.23
N ARG A 432 -24.59 -5.73 52.38
CA ARG A 432 -23.27 -6.35 52.51
C ARG A 432 -23.32 -7.87 52.36
N ASP A 433 -24.30 -8.53 52.95
CA ASP A 433 -24.50 -9.98 52.83
C ASP A 433 -24.83 -10.36 51.38
N ALA A 434 -25.69 -9.57 50.72
CA ALA A 434 -25.98 -9.76 49.30
C ALA A 434 -24.74 -9.58 48.42
N ALA A 435 -23.84 -8.62 48.72
CA ALA A 435 -22.56 -8.50 48.03
C ALA A 435 -21.63 -9.67 48.30
N SER A 436 -21.48 -10.10 49.55
CA SER A 436 -20.68 -11.26 49.92
C SER A 436 -21.12 -12.48 49.10
N ASN A 437 -22.43 -12.74 49.09
CA ASN A 437 -23.02 -13.82 48.31
C ASN A 437 -22.75 -13.66 46.80
N ARG A 438 -22.87 -12.45 46.26
CA ARG A 438 -22.57 -12.17 44.85
C ARG A 438 -21.10 -12.42 44.49
N ILE A 439 -20.17 -12.03 45.35
CA ILE A 439 -18.73 -12.31 45.15
C ILE A 439 -18.50 -13.82 45.06
N ILE A 440 -19.09 -14.58 45.99
CA ILE A 440 -18.91 -16.03 46.07
C ILE A 440 -19.57 -16.76 44.89
N THR A 441 -20.77 -16.34 44.48
CA THR A 441 -21.58 -17.08 43.50
C THR A 441 -21.37 -16.63 42.06
N GLN A 442 -20.92 -15.40 41.82
CA GLN A 442 -20.78 -14.83 40.46
C GLN A 442 -19.34 -14.44 40.15
N ILE A 443 -18.65 -13.75 41.05
CA ILE A 443 -17.32 -13.19 40.73
C ILE A 443 -16.24 -14.28 40.84
N LEU A 444 -16.10 -14.93 41.99
CA LEU A 444 -15.05 -15.93 42.21
C LEU A 444 -15.03 -17.08 41.19
N PRO A 445 -16.18 -17.67 40.81
CA PRO A 445 -16.20 -18.73 39.80
C PRO A 445 -15.63 -18.31 38.44
N GLU A 446 -15.80 -17.05 38.03
CA GLU A 446 -15.23 -16.54 36.78
C GLU A 446 -13.70 -16.46 36.83
N TRP A 447 -13.15 -16.00 37.97
CA TRP A 447 -11.71 -15.96 38.19
C TRP A 447 -11.11 -17.37 38.32
N ASP A 448 -11.79 -18.27 39.04
CA ASP A 448 -11.42 -19.68 39.18
C ASP A 448 -11.36 -20.39 37.82
N ALA A 449 -12.33 -20.14 36.94
CA ALA A 449 -12.35 -20.69 35.59
C ALA A 449 -11.17 -20.19 34.73
N ILE A 450 -10.81 -18.91 34.84
CA ILE A 450 -9.65 -18.35 34.12
C ILE A 450 -8.35 -18.95 34.66
N TYR A 451 -8.19 -19.01 35.98
CA TYR A 451 -7.03 -19.60 36.65
C TYR A 451 -6.81 -21.06 36.21
N ALA A 452 -7.85 -21.88 36.31
CA ALA A 452 -7.76 -23.30 35.97
C ALA A 452 -7.32 -23.52 34.51
N LYS A 453 -7.80 -22.69 33.58
CA LYS A 453 -7.40 -22.76 32.16
C LYS A 453 -5.94 -22.38 31.96
N VAL A 454 -5.46 -21.30 32.58
CA VAL A 454 -4.05 -20.88 32.48
C VAL A 454 -3.11 -21.92 33.14
N ASP A 455 -3.53 -22.51 34.26
CA ASP A 455 -2.71 -23.46 35.00
C ASP A 455 -2.64 -24.85 34.34
N SER A 456 -3.73 -25.31 33.73
CA SER A 456 -3.73 -26.58 32.99
C SER A 456 -3.08 -26.48 31.60
N ALA A 457 -2.78 -25.29 31.11
CA ALA A 457 -2.23 -25.09 29.78
C ALA A 457 -0.80 -25.64 29.65
N PRO A 458 -0.53 -26.59 28.74
CA PRO A 458 0.79 -27.18 28.59
C PRO A 458 1.78 -26.15 28.02
N LEU A 459 2.96 -26.05 28.63
CA LEU A 459 4.08 -25.26 28.13
C LEU A 459 5.38 -26.08 28.20
N PRO A 460 6.27 -25.96 27.21
CA PRO A 460 7.60 -26.58 27.25
C PRO A 460 8.46 -26.10 28.43
N PRO A 461 9.37 -26.94 28.97
CA PRO A 461 10.26 -26.58 30.09
C PRO A 461 11.14 -25.34 29.89
N HIS A 462 11.38 -24.94 28.64
CA HIS A 462 12.18 -23.76 28.28
C HIS A 462 11.38 -22.73 27.49
N SER A 463 10.05 -22.74 27.65
CA SER A 463 9.20 -21.82 26.92
C SER A 463 9.42 -20.38 27.36
N ARG A 464 9.44 -19.46 26.39
CA ARG A 464 9.47 -18.01 26.64
C ARG A 464 8.23 -17.50 27.39
N TYR A 465 7.15 -18.29 27.40
CA TYR A 465 5.91 -17.94 28.09
C TYR A 465 5.90 -18.31 29.57
N LEU A 466 6.90 -19.04 30.09
CA LEU A 466 6.94 -19.43 31.50
C LEU A 466 6.90 -18.22 32.47
N PRO A 467 7.69 -17.14 32.28
CA PRO A 467 7.59 -15.95 33.14
C PRO A 467 6.22 -15.27 33.06
N LEU A 468 5.64 -15.21 31.85
CA LEU A 468 4.31 -14.64 31.63
C LEU A 468 3.23 -15.45 32.33
N ARG A 469 3.23 -16.79 32.18
CA ARG A 469 2.30 -17.69 32.85
C ARG A 469 2.42 -17.57 34.36
N ALA A 470 3.63 -17.53 34.91
CA ALA A 470 3.85 -17.39 36.35
C ALA A 470 3.29 -16.06 36.88
N ALA A 471 3.53 -14.94 36.19
CA ALA A 471 2.98 -13.64 36.57
C ALA A 471 1.45 -13.60 36.44
N LEU A 472 0.88 -14.23 35.40
CA LEU A 472 -0.57 -14.37 35.24
C LEU A 472 -1.20 -15.17 36.37
N LEU A 473 -0.63 -16.32 36.74
CA LEU A 473 -1.16 -17.15 37.82
C LEU A 473 -1.11 -16.42 39.16
N ARG A 474 -0.01 -15.72 39.47
CA ARG A 474 0.07 -14.87 40.68
C ARG A 474 -0.98 -13.76 40.67
N TYR A 475 -1.11 -13.04 39.56
CA TYR A 475 -2.14 -12.01 39.41
C TYR A 475 -3.55 -12.56 39.66
N LEU A 476 -3.87 -13.73 39.11
CA LEU A 476 -5.18 -14.37 39.28
C LEU A 476 -5.39 -14.83 40.73
N ASP A 477 -4.39 -15.47 41.34
CA ASP A 477 -4.43 -15.92 42.75
C ASP A 477 -4.61 -14.74 43.72
N ASP A 478 -3.86 -13.64 43.54
CA ASP A 478 -3.98 -12.44 44.37
C ASP A 478 -5.39 -11.85 44.30
N ASN A 479 -5.97 -11.79 43.10
CA ASN A 479 -7.34 -11.33 42.91
C ASN A 479 -8.35 -12.28 43.58
N GLN A 480 -8.21 -13.60 43.41
CA GLN A 480 -9.07 -14.58 44.06
C GLN A 480 -9.02 -14.46 45.59
N ARG A 481 -7.81 -14.38 46.18
CA ARG A 481 -7.62 -14.21 47.62
C ARG A 481 -8.23 -12.89 48.11
N MET A 482 -8.04 -11.81 47.35
CA MET A 482 -8.61 -10.50 47.66
C MET A 482 -10.15 -10.56 47.69
N TYR A 483 -10.78 -11.19 46.70
CA TYR A 483 -12.25 -11.32 46.67
C TYR A 483 -12.77 -12.25 47.77
N ARG A 484 -12.08 -13.36 48.07
CA ARG A 484 -12.44 -14.23 49.20
C ARG A 484 -12.41 -13.48 50.53
N LEU A 485 -11.35 -12.73 50.79
CA LEU A 485 -11.23 -11.90 52.01
C LEU A 485 -12.31 -10.81 52.05
N ALA A 486 -12.57 -10.14 50.92
CA ALA A 486 -13.62 -9.13 50.84
C ALA A 486 -15.00 -9.72 51.15
N ALA A 487 -15.32 -10.91 50.64
CA ALA A 487 -16.58 -11.59 50.92
C ALA A 487 -16.74 -11.91 52.42
N VAL A 488 -15.68 -12.39 53.08
CA VAL A 488 -15.70 -12.70 54.53
C VAL A 488 -15.91 -11.43 55.37
N LEU A 489 -15.17 -10.36 55.08
CA LEU A 489 -15.27 -9.09 55.80
C LEU A 489 -16.65 -8.43 55.67
N LEU A 490 -17.28 -8.55 54.50
CA LEU A 490 -18.64 -8.03 54.29
C LEU A 490 -19.68 -8.77 55.13
N ALA A 491 -19.53 -10.09 55.27
CA ALA A 491 -20.42 -10.92 56.07
C ALA A 491 -20.23 -10.73 57.60
N HIS A 492 -19.08 -10.21 58.04
CA HIS A 492 -18.72 -10.05 59.46
C HIS A 492 -18.25 -8.62 59.78
N PRO A 493 -19.16 -7.62 59.80
CA PRO A 493 -18.78 -6.21 59.87
C PRO A 493 -18.24 -5.75 61.22
N GLN A 494 -18.46 -6.54 62.28
CA GLN A 494 -18.02 -6.19 63.64
C GLN A 494 -16.49 -6.24 63.78
N GLU A 495 -15.78 -6.81 62.79
CA GLU A 495 -14.31 -6.91 62.72
C GLU A 495 -13.68 -5.91 61.72
N LEU A 496 -14.45 -4.94 61.22
CA LEU A 496 -13.99 -3.96 60.21
C LEU A 496 -13.18 -2.81 60.84
N ASP A 497 -11.99 -3.10 61.36
CA ASP A 497 -11.01 -2.05 61.65
C ASP A 497 -10.08 -1.78 60.45
N ALA A 498 -9.27 -0.71 60.52
CA ALA A 498 -8.35 -0.37 59.43
C ALA A 498 -7.29 -1.45 59.18
N ALA A 499 -7.00 -2.29 60.19
CA ALA A 499 -6.03 -3.38 60.11
C ALA A 499 -6.60 -4.61 59.38
N ALA A 500 -7.89 -4.88 59.49
CA ALA A 500 -8.59 -5.96 58.77
C ALA A 500 -8.48 -5.82 57.24
N PHE A 501 -8.33 -4.60 56.73
CA PHE A 501 -8.12 -4.33 55.31
C PHE A 501 -6.65 -4.34 54.87
N ALA A 502 -5.68 -4.48 55.78
CA ALA A 502 -4.26 -4.49 55.43
C ALA A 502 -3.87 -5.64 54.46
N PRO A 503 -4.36 -6.89 54.65
CA PRO A 503 -4.10 -7.97 53.71
C PRO A 503 -4.68 -7.70 52.31
N ILE A 504 -5.90 -7.13 52.23
CA ILE A 504 -6.53 -6.75 50.96
C ILE A 504 -5.70 -5.68 50.24
N ARG A 505 -5.18 -4.66 50.97
CA ARG A 505 -4.32 -3.64 50.38
C ARG A 505 -3.00 -4.21 49.86
N ALA A 506 -2.40 -5.15 50.58
CA ALA A 506 -1.17 -5.82 50.16
C ALA A 506 -1.40 -6.64 48.88
N LEU A 507 -2.44 -7.47 48.82
CA LEU A 507 -2.81 -8.23 47.62
C LEU A 507 -3.14 -7.31 46.43
N ALA A 508 -3.85 -6.21 46.68
CA ALA A 508 -4.16 -5.24 45.63
C ALA A 508 -2.91 -4.52 45.09
N GLN A 509 -1.86 -4.38 45.91
CA GLN A 509 -0.57 -3.85 45.48
C GLN A 509 0.18 -4.89 44.63
N ASP A 510 0.31 -6.12 45.12
CA ASP A 510 0.99 -7.21 44.38
C ASP A 510 0.32 -7.45 43.02
N ALA A 511 -1.02 -7.53 42.98
CA ALA A 511 -1.76 -7.65 41.73
C ALA A 511 -1.45 -6.51 40.72
N ARG A 512 -1.19 -5.28 41.17
CA ARG A 512 -0.77 -4.18 40.28
C ARG A 512 0.66 -4.37 39.77
N GLU A 513 1.56 -4.86 40.61
CA GLU A 513 2.93 -5.19 40.26
C GLU A 513 2.97 -6.35 39.25
N GLN A 514 2.23 -7.43 39.51
CA GLN A 514 2.06 -8.54 38.57
C GLN A 514 1.44 -8.06 37.25
N ALA A 515 0.44 -7.17 37.26
CA ALA A 515 -0.12 -6.59 36.04
C ALA A 515 0.92 -5.77 35.22
N ALA A 516 1.89 -5.14 35.88
CA ALA A 516 3.01 -4.50 35.19
C ALA A 516 3.99 -5.53 34.61
N GLN A 517 4.32 -6.58 35.37
CA GLN A 517 5.16 -7.69 34.89
C GLN A 517 4.53 -8.42 33.71
N ILE A 518 3.23 -8.69 33.73
CA ILE A 518 2.49 -9.31 32.62
C ILE A 518 2.68 -8.50 31.33
N ARG A 519 2.56 -7.17 31.39
CA ARG A 519 2.79 -6.31 30.21
C ARG A 519 4.23 -6.42 29.70
N GLN A 520 5.20 -6.48 30.61
CA GLN A 520 6.62 -6.63 30.26
C GLN A 520 6.92 -7.99 29.64
N PHE A 521 6.48 -9.08 30.28
CA PHE A 521 6.70 -10.44 29.80
C PHE A 521 5.94 -10.73 28.51
N ALA A 522 4.74 -10.18 28.33
CA ALA A 522 4.03 -10.25 27.04
C ALA A 522 4.83 -9.55 25.93
N ALA A 523 5.43 -8.38 26.20
CA ALA A 523 6.29 -7.70 25.23
C ALA A 523 7.58 -8.47 24.93
N GLN A 524 8.12 -9.23 25.89
CA GLN A 524 9.31 -10.06 25.69
C GLN A 524 9.01 -11.38 24.98
N ALA A 525 7.84 -11.97 25.23
CA ALA A 525 7.37 -13.16 24.53
C ALA A 525 7.05 -12.87 23.05
N HIS A 526 6.78 -11.60 22.72
CA HIS A 526 6.50 -11.11 21.38
C HIS A 526 7.48 -10.00 20.96
N PRO A 527 8.78 -10.32 20.76
CA PRO A 527 9.76 -9.32 20.35
C PRO A 527 9.39 -8.74 18.97
N LYS A 528 9.66 -7.45 18.80
CA LYS A 528 9.35 -6.67 17.58
C LYS A 528 10.10 -7.14 16.35
#